data_AF-A0A6L2PC55-F1
#
_entry.id   AF-A0A6L2PC55-F1
#
_cell.length_a   1.000
_cell.length_b   1.000
_cell.length_c   1.000
_cell.angle_alpha   90.00
_cell.angle_beta   90.00
_cell.angle_gamma   90.00
#
_symmetry.space_group_name_H-M   'P 1'
#
loop_
_entity.id
_entity.type
_entity.pdbx_description
1 polymer ?
#
loop_
_entity_poly.entity_id
_entity_poly.type
_entity_poly.pdbx_seq_one_letter_code
_entity_poly.pdbx_strand_id
1 'polypeptide(L)' 'RTVIIQWVVLAIRNLCENNLENQALIASMTRKGVVDSSVLLEMGLTLHAGDDSKIVVMPLNRHASL' A
#
# COMPACT_ATOMS: atom_id res chain seq x y z
N ARG A 1 -2.59 16.96 10.46
CA ARG A 1 -1.87 15.67 10.59
C ARG A 1 -2.84 14.60 10.13
N THR A 2 -2.70 14.09 8.90
CA THR A 2 -3.69 13.21 8.27
C THR A 2 -3.69 11.82 8.90
N VAL A 3 -4.88 11.27 9.10
CA VAL A 3 -5.14 9.97 9.74
C VAL A 3 -4.41 8.83 9.01
N ILE A 4 -4.21 8.96 7.70
CA ILE A 4 -3.55 7.94 6.86
C ILE A 4 -2.10 7.66 7.25
N ILE A 5 -1.34 8.68 7.68
CA ILE A 5 0.06 8.49 8.08
C ILE A 5 0.15 7.63 9.35
N GLN A 6 -0.77 7.84 10.29
CA GLN A 6 -0.81 7.07 11.53
C GLN A 6 -1.14 5.60 11.27
N TRP A 7 -2.11 5.33 10.38
CA TRP A 7 -2.43 3.96 9.98
C TRP A 7 -1.30 3.28 9.23
N VAL A 8 -0.59 4.00 8.35
CA VAL A 8 0.57 3.46 7.63
C VAL A 8 1.70 3.10 8.60
N VAL A 9 2.00 3.98 9.57
CA VAL A 9 3.01 3.70 10.61
C VAL A 9 2.61 2.48 11.45
N LEU A 10 1.35 2.36 11.83
CA LEU A 10 0.85 1.21 12.60
C LEU A 10 0.95 -0.09 11.80
N ALA A 11 0.57 -0.07 10.52
CA ALA A 11 0.66 -1.23 9.63
C ALA A 11 2.11 -1.71 9.47
N ILE A 12 3.05 -0.78 9.24
CA ILE A 12 4.48 -1.09 9.13
C ILE A 12 5.01 -1.65 10.45
N ARG A 13 4.65 -1.05 11.59
CA ARG A 13 5.03 -1.56 12.92
C ARG A 13 4.58 -3.02 13.09
N ASN A 14 3.31 -3.29 12.81
CA ASN A 14 2.74 -4.64 12.95
C ASN A 14 3.41 -5.65 12.01
N LEU A 15 3.80 -5.24 10.80
CA LEU A 15 4.52 -6.09 9.86
C LEU A 15 5.93 -6.43 10.35
N CYS A 16 6.59 -5.51 11.05
CA CYS A 16 7.94 -5.68 11.58
C CYS A 16 8.01 -6.29 12.98
N GLU A 17 6.95 -6.23 13.76
CA GLU A 17 6.91 -6.68 15.15
C GLU A 17 7.26 -8.18 15.23
N ASN A 18 8.34 -8.50 15.96
CA ASN A 18 8.89 -9.86 16.09
C ASN A 18 9.27 -10.56 14.77
N ASN A 19 9.47 -9.82 13.67
CA ASN A 19 9.88 -10.38 12.40
C ASN A 19 11.17 -9.70 11.86
N LEU A 20 12.32 -10.33 12.10
CA LEU A 20 13.64 -9.81 11.70
C LEU A 20 13.81 -9.75 10.17
N GLU A 21 13.19 -10.67 9.43
CA GLU A 21 13.24 -10.68 7.96
C GLU A 21 12.55 -9.44 7.39
N ASN A 22 11.34 -9.15 7.86
CA ASN A 22 10.60 -7.96 7.47
C ASN A 22 11.33 -6.67 7.88
N GLN A 23 11.94 -6.65 9.07
CA GLN A 23 12.76 -5.52 9.51
C GLN A 23 13.95 -5.27 8.58
N ALA A 24 14.68 -6.32 8.21
CA ALA A 24 15.83 -6.23 7.30
C ALA A 24 15.39 -5.77 5.90
N LEU A 25 14.29 -6.32 5.39
CA LEU A 25 13.74 -5.95 4.09
C LEU A 25 13.35 -4.46 4.07
N ILE A 26 12.56 -3.99 5.04
CA ILE A 26 12.14 -2.59 5.12
C ILE A 26 13.33 -1.65 5.34
N ALA A 27 14.32 -2.04 6.16
CA ALA A 27 15.54 -1.27 6.37
C ALA A 27 16.38 -1.11 5.08
N SER A 28 16.34 -2.09 4.18
CA SER A 28 17.02 -2.02 2.88
C SER A 28 16.30 -1.13 1.85
N MET A 29 15.04 -0.77 2.08
CA MET A 29 14.25 0.02 1.13
C MET A 29 14.74 1.47 1.08
N THR A 30 14.80 2.02 -0.14
CA THR A 30 15.12 3.44 -0.35
C THR A 30 13.91 4.15 -0.95
N ARG A 31 13.58 5.34 -0.44
CA ARG A 31 12.49 6.16 -1.00
C ARG A 31 12.83 6.58 -2.43
N LYS A 32 12.06 6.09 -3.40
CA LYS A 32 12.23 6.43 -4.82
C LYS A 32 11.39 7.62 -5.29
N GLY A 33 10.30 7.95 -4.60
CA GLY A 33 9.42 9.05 -4.99
C GLY A 33 7.95 8.71 -4.76
N VAL A 34 7.06 9.47 -5.41
CA VAL A 34 5.64 9.13 -5.52
C VAL A 34 5.49 8.17 -6.70
N VAL A 35 4.74 7.10 -6.52
CA VAL A 35 4.47 6.14 -7.60
C VAL A 35 3.27 6.61 -8.42
N ASP A 36 3.37 6.49 -9.75
CA ASP A 36 2.23 6.74 -10.62
C ASP A 36 1.19 5.62 -10.52
N SER A 37 -0.07 5.95 -10.79
CA SER A 37 -1.17 4.98 -10.75
C SER A 37 -1.00 3.86 -11.79
N SER A 38 -0.32 4.13 -12.91
CA SER A 38 -0.02 3.11 -13.94
C SER A 38 0.82 1.96 -13.40
N VAL A 39 1.82 2.25 -12.57
CA VAL A 39 2.69 1.24 -11.95
C VAL A 39 1.89 0.38 -10.97
N LEU A 40 0.94 0.97 -10.23
CA LEU A 40 0.06 0.20 -9.34
C LEU A 40 -0.77 -0.82 -10.13
N LEU A 41 -1.30 -0.42 -11.29
CA LEU A 41 -2.06 -1.31 -12.17
C LEU A 41 -1.19 -2.46 -12.71
N GLU A 42 0.06 -2.17 -13.10
CA GLU A 42 1.03 -3.19 -13.53
C GLU A 42 1.33 -4.20 -12.41
N MET A 43 1.40 -3.73 -11.16
CA MET A 43 1.52 -4.58 -9.97
C MET A 43 0.24 -5.34 -9.62
N GLY A 44 -0.83 -5.17 -10.39
CA GLY A 44 -2.12 -5.81 -10.13
C GLY A 44 -2.87 -5.21 -8.95
N LEU A 45 -2.64 -3.93 -8.65
CA LEU A 45 -3.31 -3.16 -7.60
C LEU A 45 -4.12 -2.02 -8.22
N THR A 46 -5.24 -1.67 -7.59
CA THR A 46 -6.04 -0.50 -7.96
C THR A 46 -6.51 0.24 -6.72
N LEU A 47 -6.84 1.52 -6.90
CA LEU A 47 -7.37 2.38 -5.85
C LEU A 47 -8.87 2.54 -6.06
N HIS A 48 -9.66 2.19 -5.05
CA HIS A 48 -11.08 2.49 -5.03
C HIS A 48 -11.33 3.64 -4.05
N ALA A 49 -11.85 4.75 -4.56
CA ALA A 49 -12.36 5.83 -3.73
C ALA A 49 -13.84 5.56 -3.48
N GLY A 50 -14.17 5.09 -2.27
CA GLY A 50 -15.56 4.94 -1.84
C GLY A 50 -16.18 6.29 -1.44
N ASP A 51 -17.50 6.29 -1.27
CA ASP A 51 -18.32 7.49 -0.97
C ASP A 51 -17.85 8.27 0.28
N ASP A 52 -17.22 7.58 1.24
CA ASP A 52 -16.72 8.14 2.50
C ASP A 52 -15.36 8.87 2.41
N SER A 53 -14.87 9.23 1.21
CA SER A 53 -13.49 9.69 1.01
C SER A 53 -12.42 8.69 1.46
N LYS A 54 -12.79 7.41 1.58
CA LYS A 54 -11.87 6.32 1.92
C LYS A 54 -11.24 5.82 0.63
N ILE A 55 -9.92 5.92 0.55
CA ILE A 55 -9.12 5.31 -0.50
C ILE A 55 -8.74 3.91 -0.02
N VAL A 56 -9.15 2.89 -0.77
CA VAL A 56 -8.84 1.49 -0.48
C VAL A 56 -7.95 0.95 -1.59
N VAL A 57 -6.82 0.35 -1.21
CA VAL A 57 -5.99 -0.43 -2.13
C VAL A 57 -6.63 -1.82 -2.24
N MET A 58 -6.96 -2.23 -3.45
CA MET A 58 -7.56 -3.56 -3.71
C MET A 58 -6.88 -4.24 -4.90
N PRO A 59 -6.95 -5.58 -4.99
CA PRO A 59 -6.48 -6.30 -6.16
C PRO A 59 -7.18 -5.81 -7.42
N LEU A 60 -6.43 -5.65 -8.50
CA LEU A 60 -6.96 -5.34 -9.82
C LEU A 60 -7.77 -6.56 -10.31
N ASN A 61 -9.08 -6.42 -10.36
CA ASN A 61 -9.96 -7.49 -10.84
C ASN A 61 -9.89 -7.60 -12.37
N ARG A 62 -8.95 -8.42 -12.87
CA ARG A 62 -8.74 -8.63 -14.31
C ARG A 62 -9.89 -9.35 -15.02
N HIS A 63 -10.86 -9.89 -14.27
CA HIS A 63 -12.00 -10.65 -14.78
C HIS A 63 -13.32 -9.88 -14.82
N ALA A 64 -13.35 -8.61 -14.40
CA ALA A 64 -14.56 -7.77 -14.46
C ALA A 64 -14.90 -7.26 -15.88
N SER A 65 -14.30 -7.85 -16.92
CA SER A 65 -14.58 -7.57 -18.33
C SER A 65 -15.22 -8.80 -19.00
N LEU A 66 -16.44 -9.12 -18.61
CA LEU A 66 -17.41 -9.93 -19.37
C LEU A 66 -18.81 -9.38 -19.12
#